data_AF-A0A2T0B908-F1
#
_entry.id   AF-A0A2T0B908-F1
#
_cell.length_a   1.000
_cell.length_b   1.000
_cell.length_c   1.000
_cell.angle_alpha   90.00
_cell.angle_beta   90.00
_cell.angle_gamma   90.00
#
_symmetry.space_group_name_H-M   'P 1'
#
loop_
_entity.id
_entity.type
_entity.pdbx_description
1 polymer ?
#
loop_
_entity_poly.entity_id
_entity_poly.type
_entity_poly.pdbx_seq_one_letter_code
_entity_poly.pdbx_strand_id
1 'polypeptide(L)'
;MVVCVTEELRYIKEELEERGYKVITSIDNETCDAIICNLKNGGLSKLSMKNSINRDGTLIVDIGCKSVDEIEYILNNRTYSSIL
;
A
#
# COMPACT_ATOMS: atom_id res chain seq x y z
N MET A 1 -6.62 -5.17 -7.39
CA MET A 1 -6.08 -3.99 -6.68
C MET A 1 -4.56 -4.02 -6.75
N VAL A 2 -3.93 -2.89 -7.04
CA VAL A 2 -2.47 -2.72 -7.07
C VAL A 2 -2.02 -2.08 -5.76
N VAL A 3 -1.14 -2.76 -5.03
CA VAL A 3 -0.64 -2.31 -3.73
C VAL A 3 0.86 -2.02 -3.84
N CYS A 4 1.26 -0.80 -3.49
CA CYS A 4 2.66 -0.47 -3.34
C CYS A 4 3.13 -0.82 -1.92
N VAL A 5 4.20 -1.59 -1.79
CA VAL A 5 4.79 -1.96 -0.50
C VAL A 5 6.25 -1.53 -0.49
N THR A 6 6.66 -0.78 0.53
CA THR A 6 8.07 -0.37 0.70
C THR A 6 8.97 -1.59 0.90
N GLU A 7 10.16 -1.60 0.28
CA GLU A 7 11.10 -2.74 0.25
C GLU A 7 11.40 -3.36 1.63
N GLU A 8 11.42 -2.57 2.71
CA GLU A 8 11.63 -3.08 4.08
C GLU A 8 10.51 -4.00 4.60
N LEU A 9 9.36 -4.04 3.93
CA LEU A 9 8.18 -4.84 4.29
C LEU A 9 8.02 -6.04 3.36
N ARG A 10 9.12 -6.69 2.97
CA ARG A 10 9.11 -7.85 2.07
C ARG A 10 8.16 -8.96 2.49
N TYR A 11 8.04 -9.23 3.80
CA TYR A 11 7.10 -10.24 4.30
C TYR A 11 5.63 -9.89 4.00
N ILE A 12 5.27 -8.60 4.03
CA ILE A 12 3.93 -8.12 3.65
C ILE A 12 3.72 -8.30 2.15
N LYS A 13 4.74 -8.01 1.34
CA LYS A 13 4.67 -8.21 -0.11
C LYS A 13 4.35 -9.68 -0.43
N GLU A 14 5.14 -10.61 0.12
CA GLU A 14 5.00 -12.05 -0.17
C GLU A 14 3.60 -12.54 0.22
N GLU A 15 3.12 -12.19 1.41
CA GLU A 15 1.78 -12.58 1.87
C GLU A 15 0.64 -11.98 1.04
N LEU A 16 0.76 -10.73 0.58
CA LEU A 16 -0.25 -10.12 -0.29
C LEU A 16 -0.21 -10.71 -1.70
N GLU A 17 0.96 -11.04 -2.23
CA GLU A 17 1.07 -11.75 -3.52
C GLU A 17 0.41 -13.14 -3.44
N GLU A 18 0.61 -13.88 -2.35
CA GLU A 18 -0.05 -15.17 -2.10
C GLU A 18 -1.58 -15.06 -2.00
N ARG A 19 -2.09 -13.92 -1.52
CA ARG A 19 -3.53 -13.60 -1.46
C ARG A 19 -4.10 -13.05 -2.77
N GLY A 20 -3.28 -12.93 -3.81
CA GLY A 20 -3.71 -12.55 -5.17
C GLY A 20 -3.68 -11.05 -5.45
N TYR A 21 -3.04 -10.24 -4.61
CA TYR A 21 -2.82 -8.82 -4.90
C TYR A 21 -1.65 -8.64 -5.89
N LYS A 22 -1.76 -7.64 -6.77
CA LYS A 22 -0.60 -7.18 -7.55
C LYS A 22 0.22 -6.25 -6.66
N VAL A 23 1.42 -6.66 -6.26
CA VAL A 23 2.31 -5.84 -5.43
C VAL A 23 3.42 -5.20 -6.25
N ILE A 24 3.65 -3.90 -6.05
CA ILE A 24 4.76 -3.14 -6.64
C ILE A 24 5.63 -2.53 -5.53
N THR A 25 6.90 -2.27 -5.80
CA THR A 25 7.82 -1.69 -4.79
C THR A 25 8.26 -0.26 -5.09
N SER A 26 7.91 0.26 -6.27
CA SER A 26 8.10 1.65 -6.65
C SER A 26 6.89 2.18 -7.43
N ILE A 27 6.67 3.48 -7.34
CA ILE A 27 5.58 4.23 -7.99
C ILE A 27 6.10 4.97 -9.25
N ASP A 28 7.37 4.76 -9.63
CA ASP A 28 8.06 5.60 -10.64
C ASP A 28 7.32 5.73 -11.99
N ASN A 29 6.45 4.79 -12.36
CA ASN A 29 5.59 4.89 -13.55
C ASN A 29 4.22 4.20 -13.43
N GLU A 30 3.83 3.71 -12.25
CA GLU A 30 2.57 2.98 -12.05
C GLU A 30 1.71 3.66 -10.99
N THR A 31 0.41 3.77 -11.26
CA THR A 31 -0.58 4.16 -10.25
C THR A 31 -0.88 2.97 -9.33
N CYS A 32 -1.05 3.22 -8.04
CA CYS A 32 -1.49 2.20 -7.07
C CYS A 32 -2.75 2.65 -6.32
N ASP A 33 -3.54 1.65 -5.94
CA ASP A 33 -4.78 1.83 -5.17
C ASP A 33 -4.46 2.06 -3.69
N ALA A 34 -3.39 1.43 -3.20
CA ALA A 34 -2.92 1.54 -1.82
C ALA A 34 -1.40 1.53 -1.72
N ILE A 35 -0.87 2.19 -0.69
CA ILE A 35 0.54 2.21 -0.30
C ILE A 35 0.64 1.70 1.14
N ILE A 36 1.45 0.67 1.37
CA ILE A 36 1.80 0.17 2.70
C ILE A 36 3.23 0.58 3.00
N CYS A 37 3.41 1.32 4.09
CA CYS A 37 4.71 1.85 4.47
C CYS A 37 4.86 1.93 5.99
N ASN A 38 6.09 2.14 6.46
CA ASN A 38 6.36 2.48 7.86
C ASN A 38 6.60 3.99 8.00
N LEU A 39 5.62 4.73 8.52
CA LEU A 39 5.72 6.18 8.66
C LEU A 39 6.82 6.61 9.64
N LYS A 40 7.05 5.85 10.71
CA LYS A 40 8.07 6.16 11.72
C LYS A 40 9.49 6.09 11.16
N ASN A 41 9.70 5.26 10.13
CA ASN A 41 11.00 5.08 9.48
C ASN A 41 11.12 5.86 8.16
N GLY A 42 10.35 6.93 7.99
CA GLY A 42 10.39 7.75 6.77
C GLY A 42 9.91 7.00 5.52
N GLY A 43 9.03 6.01 5.67
CA GLY A 43 8.58 5.14 4.58
C GLY A 43 8.00 5.90 3.39
N LEU A 44 7.28 7.00 3.62
CA LEU A 44 6.75 7.84 2.53
C LEU A 44 7.85 8.59 1.76
N SER A 45 8.92 9.02 2.43
CA SER A 45 10.06 9.68 1.78
C SER A 45 10.98 8.72 1.04
N LYS A 46 10.94 7.43 1.37
CA LYS A 46 11.72 6.37 0.69
C LYS A 46 11.10 5.93 -0.63
N LEU A 47 9.79 6.05 -0.76
CA LEU A 47 9.13 5.96 -2.06
C LEU A 47 9.61 7.16 -2.86
N SER A 48 10.30 6.95 -3.99
CA SER A 48 10.74 8.01 -4.90
C SER A 48 9.52 8.71 -5.49
N MET A 49 8.89 9.59 -4.70
CA MET A 49 7.72 10.37 -5.07
C MET A 49 8.15 11.54 -5.96
N LYS A 50 8.82 11.25 -7.07
CA LYS A 50 9.10 12.22 -8.11
C LYS A 50 7.82 12.41 -8.94
N ASN A 51 6.98 13.34 -8.49
CA ASN A 51 6.11 14.17 -9.33
C ASN A 51 4.79 13.59 -9.90
N SER A 52 4.19 12.53 -9.38
CA SER A 52 2.86 12.07 -9.82
C SER A 52 1.84 11.90 -8.68
N ILE A 53 1.83 12.85 -7.74
CA ILE A 53 0.79 12.97 -6.72
C ILE A 53 -0.49 13.52 -7.36
N ASN A 54 -1.06 12.78 -8.30
CA ASN A 54 -2.51 12.74 -8.50
C ASN A 54 -3.04 11.74 -7.47
N ARG A 55 -2.94 12.10 -6.18
CA ARG A 55 -3.25 11.25 -5.00
C ARG A 55 -4.76 11.12 -4.73
N ASP A 56 -5.60 11.68 -5.58
CA ASP A 56 -7.05 11.57 -5.43
C ASP A 56 -7.43 10.10 -5.54
N GLY A 57 -7.61 9.45 -4.37
CA GLY A 57 -8.01 8.07 -4.29
C GLY A 57 -6.90 7.03 -4.07
N THR A 58 -5.68 7.37 -3.65
CA THR A 58 -4.72 6.37 -3.15
C THR A 58 -4.81 6.25 -1.62
N LEU A 59 -5.01 5.03 -1.11
CA LEU A 59 -5.02 4.76 0.33
C LEU A 59 -3.60 4.62 0.87
N ILE A 60 -3.27 5.29 1.96
CA ILE A 60 -1.99 5.10 2.65
C ILE A 60 -2.25 4.33 3.95
N VAL A 61 -1.60 3.18 4.10
CA VAL A 61 -1.66 2.33 5.28
C VAL A 61 -0.30 2.33 5.98
N ASP A 62 -0.26 2.86 7.20
CA ASP A 62 0.90 2.71 8.08
C ASP A 62 0.90 1.30 8.69
N ILE A 63 2.02 0.59 8.51
CA ILE A 63 2.18 -0.78 9.00
C ILE A 63 2.09 -0.84 10.53
N GLY A 64 2.70 0.11 11.25
CA GLY A 64 2.72 0.15 12.71
C GLY A 64 2.99 -1.24 13.33
N CYS A 65 2.00 -1.77 14.05
CA CYS A 65 1.99 -3.13 14.60
C CYS A 65 0.89 -4.03 13.98
N LYS A 66 0.38 -3.68 12.80
CA LYS A 66 -0.72 -4.40 12.14
C LYS A 66 -0.24 -5.72 11.56
N SER A 67 -1.08 -6.74 11.68
CA SER A 67 -0.91 -8.00 10.95
C SER A 67 -1.27 -7.85 9.48
N VAL A 68 -0.92 -8.84 8.66
CA VAL A 68 -1.34 -8.88 7.25
C VAL A 68 -2.87 -8.95 7.13
N ASP A 69 -3.53 -9.68 8.02
CA ASP A 69 -5.00 -9.80 8.01
C ASP A 69 -5.68 -8.45 8.29
N GLU A 70 -5.12 -7.65 9.20
CA GLU A 70 -5.62 -6.30 9.47
C GLU A 70 -5.40 -5.37 8.28
N ILE A 71 -4.25 -5.49 7.59
CA ILE A 71 -3.99 -4.76 6.35
C ILE A 71 -5.01 -5.15 5.29
N GLU A 72 -5.22 -6.44 5.07
CA GLU A 72 -6.19 -6.95 4.09
C GLU A 72 -7.61 -6.48 4.39
N TYR A 73 -8.01 -6.49 5.67
CA TYR A 73 -9.30 -5.96 6.09
C TYR A 73 -9.45 -4.47 5.73
N ILE A 74 -8.41 -3.65 5.99
CA ILE A 74 -8.40 -2.23 5.64
C ILE A 74 -8.51 -2.03 4.12
N LEU A 75 -7.76 -2.81 3.34
CA LEU A 75 -7.75 -2.76 1.88
C LEU A 75 -9.13 -3.09 1.30
N ASN A 76 -9.78 -4.13 1.80
CA ASN A 76 -11.08 -4.58 1.31
C ASN A 76 -12.24 -3.70 1.76
N ASN A 77 -12.21 -3.17 2.99
CA ASN A 77 -13.28 -2.32 3.50
C ASN A 77 -13.35 -0.96 2.80
N ARG A 78 -12.24 -0.48 2.23
CA ARG A 78 -12.28 0.69 1.36
C ARG A 78 -13.20 0.49 0.15
N THR A 79 -13.25 -0.73 -0.37
CA THR A 79 -14.14 -1.12 -1.48
C THR A 79 -15.61 -1.11 -1.06
N TYR A 80 -15.91 -1.24 0.24
CA TYR A 80 -17.28 -1.21 0.77
C TYR A 80 -17.77 0.19 1.17
N SER A 81 -16.87 1.13 1.46
CA SER A 81 -17.26 2.51 1.80
C SER A 81 -17.81 3.33 0.62
N SER A 82 -17.87 2.76 -0.58
CA SER A 82 -18.54 3.34 -1.76
C SER A 82 -20.04 3.00 -1.84
N ILE A 83 -20.64 2.43 -0.78
CA ILE A 83 -22.07 2.15 -0.74
C ILE A 83 -22.81 3.27 0.04
N LEU A 84 -23.60 4.02 -0.74
CA LEU A 84 -24.57 5.10 -0.46
C LEU A 84 -24.05 6.54 -0.27
#